data_AF-A0AAV4I6F9-F1
#
_entry.id   AF-A0AAV4I6F9-F1
#
_cell.length_a   1.000
_cell.length_b   1.000
_cell.length_c   1.000
_cell.angle_alpha   90.00
_cell.angle_beta   90.00
_cell.angle_gamma   90.00
#
_symmetry.space_group_name_H-M   'P 1'
#
loop_
_entity.id
_entity.type
_entity.pdbx_description
1 polymer ?
#
loop_
_entity_poly.entity_id
_entity_poly.type
_entity_poly.pdbx_seq_one_letter_code
_entity_poly.pdbx_strand_id
1 'polypeptide(L)'
;MGCTISPILFVMAMEVILKAAESSANPANLGGGCSMPPLKAFMDDTTIICSKEEETRRMLARLDTLMAWCRMKFKPKKSRSLSIRKGKIEEAVTFTVE
;
A
#
# COMPACT_ATOMS: atom_id res chain seq x y z
N MET A 1 21.21 18.92 3.42
CA MET A 1 20.71 19.80 2.35
C MET A 1 19.25 19.45 2.10
N GLY A 2 18.31 20.30 2.50
CA GLY A 2 16.88 20.09 2.30
C GLY A 2 16.32 21.24 1.49
N CYS A 3 15.81 20.94 0.29
CA CYS A 3 15.01 21.91 -0.45
C CYS A 3 13.62 21.93 0.18
N THR A 4 13.07 23.11 0.49
CA THR A 4 11.72 23.22 1.07
C THR A 4 10.63 22.70 0.12
N ILE A 5 10.91 22.69 -1.18
CA ILE A 5 10.00 22.23 -2.22
C ILE A 5 10.06 20.71 -2.41
N SER A 6 11.18 20.06 -2.06
CA SER A 6 11.35 18.62 -2.37
C SER A 6 10.32 17.70 -1.70
N PRO A 7 9.91 17.88 -0.43
CA PRO A 7 8.88 17.04 0.16
C PRO A 7 7.53 17.18 -0.55
N ILE A 8 7.18 18.41 -0.98
CA ILE A 8 5.91 18.69 -1.65
C ILE A 8 5.91 18.03 -3.04
N LEU A 9 6.99 18.17 -3.82
CA LEU A 9 7.11 17.50 -5.11
C LEU A 9 7.05 15.98 -4.97
N PHE A 10 7.69 15.42 -3.95
CA PHE A 10 7.68 14.00 -3.69
C PHE A 10 6.26 13.49 -3.37
N VAL A 11 5.54 14.16 -2.47
CA VAL A 11 4.16 13.80 -2.12
C VAL A 11 3.25 13.91 -3.35
N MET A 12 3.38 14.95 -4.18
CA MET A 12 2.60 15.08 -5.41
C MET A 12 2.87 13.94 -6.40
N ALA A 13 4.12 13.55 -6.59
CA ALA A 13 4.47 12.43 -7.47
C ALA A 13 3.94 11.10 -6.93
N MET A 14 4.10 10.85 -5.63
CA MET A 14 3.56 9.66 -4.96
C MET A 14 2.05 9.59 -5.09
N GLU A 15 1.32 10.68 -4.85
CA GLU A 15 -0.15 10.71 -4.94
C GLU A 15 -0.68 10.25 -6.31
N VAL A 16 -0.01 10.64 -7.40
CA VAL A 16 -0.37 10.18 -8.75
C VAL A 16 -0.23 8.66 -8.89
N ILE A 17 0.86 8.11 -8.38
CA ILE A 17 1.14 6.66 -8.41
C ILE A 17 0.11 5.91 -7.56
N LEU A 18 -0.17 6.42 -6.37
CA LEU A 18 -1.09 5.82 -5.42
C LEU A 18 -2.53 5.80 -5.93
N LYS A 19 -3.01 6.89 -6.54
CA LYS A 19 -4.33 6.91 -7.19
C LYS A 19 -4.44 5.93 -8.35
N ALA A 20 -3.38 5.76 -9.14
CA ALA A 20 -3.35 4.76 -10.20
C ALA A 20 -3.44 3.34 -9.64
N ALA A 21 -2.85 3.08 -8.47
CA ALA A 21 -2.96 1.79 -7.78
C ALA A 21 -4.31 1.57 -7.10
N GLU A 22 -4.90 2.62 -6.50
CA GLU A 22 -6.17 2.55 -5.78
C GLU A 22 -7.32 2.04 -6.65
N SER A 23 -7.29 2.32 -7.96
CA SER A 23 -8.25 1.77 -8.93
C SER A 23 -8.35 0.24 -8.97
N SER A 24 -7.40 -0.47 -8.39
CA SER A 24 -7.33 -1.94 -8.40
C SER A 24 -7.99 -2.63 -7.21
N ALA A 25 -8.40 -1.87 -6.17
CA ALA A 25 -8.96 -2.43 -4.94
C ALA A 25 -10.20 -1.67 -4.47
N ASN A 26 -11.11 -2.40 -3.84
CA ASN A 26 -12.27 -1.81 -3.17
C ASN A 26 -11.87 -1.30 -1.78
N PRO A 27 -12.61 -0.32 -1.22
CA PRO A 27 -12.46 0.07 0.17
C PRO A 27 -12.52 -1.13 1.11
N ALA A 28 -11.57 -1.24 2.03
CA ALA A 28 -11.54 -2.30 3.02
C ALA A 28 -12.67 -2.11 4.03
N ASN A 29 -13.43 -3.17 4.27
CA ASN A 29 -14.45 -3.20 5.32
C ASN A 29 -13.80 -3.72 6.60
N LEU A 30 -13.77 -2.88 7.64
CA LEU A 30 -13.25 -3.21 8.96
C LEU A 30 -14.31 -3.81 9.90
N GLY A 31 -15.55 -3.95 9.42
CA GLY A 31 -16.72 -4.30 10.22
C GLY A 31 -17.34 -3.09 10.92
N GLY A 32 -18.54 -3.28 11.49
CA GLY A 32 -19.23 -2.25 12.25
C GLY A 32 -19.63 -1.00 11.46
N GLY A 33 -19.76 -1.10 10.13
CA GLY A 33 -20.04 0.03 9.25
C GLY A 33 -18.82 0.92 8.95
N CYS A 34 -17.62 0.55 9.42
CA CYS A 34 -16.40 1.29 9.15
C CYS A 34 -15.72 0.76 7.87
N SER A 35 -15.50 1.66 6.91
CA SER A 35 -14.71 1.38 5.71
C SER A 35 -13.51 2.30 5.65
N MET A 36 -12.37 1.75 5.23
CA MET A 36 -11.13 2.48 5.00
C MET A 36 -10.76 2.47 3.52
N PRO A 37 -10.13 3.54 3.02
CA PRO A 37 -9.52 3.50 1.70
C PRO A 37 -8.48 2.38 1.67
N PRO A 38 -8.35 1.66 0.54
CA PRO A 38 -7.50 0.49 0.46
C PRO A 38 -6.01 0.84 0.54
N LEU A 39 -5.68 2.12 0.40
CA LEU A 39 -4.33 2.62 0.43
C LEU A 39 -4.24 3.87 1.31
N LYS A 40 -3.20 3.91 2.13
CA LYS A 40 -2.81 5.09 2.91
C LYS A 40 -1.32 5.32 2.75
N ALA A 41 -0.89 6.55 2.61
CA ALA A 41 0.53 6.86 2.58
C ALA A 41 0.86 8.10 3.39
N PHE A 42 2.09 8.14 3.87
CA PHE A 42 2.69 9.30 4.50
C PHE A 42 4.15 9.35 4.07
N MET A 43 4.51 10.36 3.28
CA MET A 43 5.82 10.43 2.64
C MET A 43 6.12 9.14 1.85
N ASP A 44 7.25 8.48 2.11
CA ASP A 44 7.67 7.25 1.43
C ASP A 44 7.02 5.98 2.00
N ASP A 45 6.40 6.06 3.17
CA ASP A 45 5.70 4.94 3.79
C ASP A 45 4.29 4.81 3.22
N THR A 46 3.99 3.60 2.70
CA THR A 46 2.67 3.25 2.16
C THR A 46 2.12 2.02 2.85
N THR A 47 0.85 2.07 3.24
CA THR A 47 0.10 0.98 3.86
C THR A 47 -1.05 0.55 2.96
N ILE A 48 -1.15 -0.75 2.76
CA ILE A 48 -2.23 -1.42 2.05
C ILE A 48 -3.19 -2.01 3.08
N ILE A 49 -4.48 -1.74 2.93
CA ILE A 49 -5.54 -2.31 3.76
C ILE A 49 -6.56 -2.93 2.81
N CYS A 50 -6.72 -4.25 2.83
CA CYS A 50 -7.72 -4.94 2.01
C CYS A 50 -8.43 -6.01 2.85
N SER A 51 -9.68 -6.32 2.48
CA SER A 51 -10.47 -7.34 3.19
C SER A 51 -10.20 -8.76 2.70
N LYS A 52 -9.65 -8.93 1.48
CA LYS A 52 -9.36 -10.23 0.88
C LYS A 52 -7.89 -10.36 0.49
N GLU A 53 -7.34 -11.56 0.66
CA GLU A 53 -5.97 -11.90 0.30
C GLU A 53 -5.65 -11.69 -1.19
N GLU A 54 -6.58 -12.07 -2.08
CA GLU A 54 -6.41 -11.90 -3.52
C GLU A 54 -6.34 -10.43 -3.93
N GLU A 55 -7.14 -9.57 -3.30
CA GLU A 55 -7.14 -8.12 -3.51
C GLU A 55 -5.80 -7.52 -3.06
N THR A 56 -5.28 -7.95 -1.90
CA THR A 56 -3.96 -7.55 -1.42
C THR A 56 -2.85 -7.94 -2.39
N ARG A 57 -2.82 -9.19 -2.88
CA ARG A 57 -1.81 -9.66 -3.86
C ARG A 57 -1.86 -8.85 -5.14
N ARG A 58 -3.07 -8.63 -5.68
CA ARG A 58 -3.26 -7.85 -6.91
C ARG A 58 -2.77 -6.41 -6.74
N MET A 59 -3.12 -5.77 -5.63
CA MET A 59 -2.71 -4.39 -5.38
C MET A 59 -1.20 -4.27 -5.17
N LEU A 60 -0.58 -5.22 -4.46
CA LEU A 60 0.87 -5.29 -4.30
C LEU A 60 1.60 -5.41 -5.65
N ALA A 61 1.17 -6.35 -6.49
CA ALA A 61 1.76 -6.52 -7.83
C ALA A 61 1.59 -5.27 -8.71
N ARG A 62 0.43 -4.61 -8.60
CA ARG A 62 0.15 -3.36 -9.32
C ARG A 62 1.04 -2.22 -8.85
N LEU A 63 1.21 -2.06 -7.53
CA LEU A 63 2.09 -1.07 -6.94
C LEU A 63 3.55 -1.30 -7.34
N ASP A 64 4.01 -2.54 -7.29
CA ASP A 64 5.39 -2.88 -7.68
C ASP A 64 5.67 -2.52 -9.14
N THR A 65 4.73 -2.84 -10.04
CA THR A 65 4.82 -2.45 -11.47
C THR A 65 4.89 -0.94 -11.64
N LEU A 66 4.04 -0.18 -10.94
CA LEU A 66 4.01 1.28 -11.01
C LEU A 66 5.29 1.91 -10.47
N MET A 67 5.79 1.41 -9.33
CA MET A 67 7.03 1.88 -8.74
C MET A 67 8.23 1.61 -9.66
N ALA A 68 8.28 0.43 -10.29
CA ALA A 68 9.29 0.10 -11.28
C ALA A 68 9.26 1.07 -12.48
N TRP A 69 8.07 1.43 -12.99
CA TRP A 69 7.93 2.44 -14.06
C TRP A 69 8.46 3.81 -13.63
N CYS A 70 8.26 4.17 -12.36
CA CYS A 70 8.78 5.40 -11.77
C CYS A 70 10.25 5.33 -11.34
N ARG A 71 10.95 4.22 -11.63
CA ARG A 71 12.35 3.95 -11.20
C ARG A 71 12.54 3.97 -9.68
N MET A 72 11.49 3.62 -8.94
CA MET A 72 11.51 3.47 -7.50
C MET A 72 11.36 2.00 -7.11
N LYS A 73 11.81 1.65 -5.91
CA LYS A 73 11.69 0.29 -5.38
C LYS A 73 11.37 0.34 -3.89
N PHE A 74 10.42 -0.48 -3.46
CA PHE A 74 10.20 -0.73 -2.04
C PHE A 74 11.40 -1.48 -1.43
N LYS A 75 11.58 -1.38 -0.13
CA LYS A 75 12.65 -2.09 0.59
C LYS A 75 12.04 -3.28 1.31
N PRO A 76 12.16 -4.53 0.80
CA PRO A 76 11.51 -5.69 1.40
C PRO A 76 11.89 -5.89 2.87
N LYS A 77 13.16 -5.62 3.21
CA LYS A 77 13.67 -5.69 4.59
C LYS A 77 12.97 -4.74 5.56
N LYS A 78 12.41 -3.63 5.06
CA LYS A 78 11.65 -2.63 5.84
C LYS A 78 10.14 -2.81 5.75
N SER A 79 9.64 -3.47 4.71
CA SER A 79 8.22 -3.77 4.54
C SER A 79 7.77 -4.89 5.48
N ARG A 80 6.52 -4.81 5.95
CA ARG A 80 5.88 -5.83 6.80
C ARG A 80 4.44 -6.03 6.33
N SER A 81 3.91 -7.22 6.58
CA SER A 81 2.50 -7.54 6.36
C SER A 81 1.90 -8.14 7.62
N LEU A 82 0.60 -7.94 7.79
CA LEU A 82 -0.18 -8.43 8.91
C LEU A 82 -1.53 -8.88 8.38
N SER A 83 -1.85 -10.16 8.57
CA SER A 83 -3.14 -10.74 8.22
C SER A 83 -3.92 -11.03 9.49
N ILE A 84 -5.18 -10.60 9.54
CA ILE A 84 -6.06 -10.80 10.69
C ILE A 84 -7.31 -11.53 10.24
N ARG A 85 -7.64 -12.65 10.89
CA ARG A 85 -8.84 -13.42 10.66
C ARG A 85 -9.55 -13.69 11.98
N LYS A 86 -10.82 -13.28 12.07
CA LYS A 86 -11.65 -13.43 13.29
C LYS A 86 -10.96 -12.90 14.57
N GLY A 87 -10.27 -11.76 14.47
CA GLY A 87 -9.59 -11.13 15.59
C GLY A 87 -8.27 -11.79 16.03
N LYS A 88 -7.77 -12.77 15.28
CA LYS A 88 -6.46 -13.40 15.51
C LYS A 88 -5.52 -13.14 14.33
N ILE A 89 -4.23 -13.11 14.62
CA ILE A 89 -3.19 -13.02 13.60
C ILE A 89 -3.17 -14.36 12.84
N GLU A 90 -3.23 -14.30 11.52
CA GLU A 90 -3.15 -15.45 10.63
C GLU A 90 -1.73 -15.51 10.05
N GLU A 91 -0.82 -16.23 10.72
CA GLU A 91 0.60 -16.30 10.34
C GLU A 91 0.82 -17.00 8.98
N ALA A 92 -0.09 -17.89 8.58
CA ALA A 92 -0.01 -18.61 7.31
C ALA A 92 -0.19 -17.71 6.08
N VAL A 93 -0.82 -16.53 6.25
CA VAL A 93 -1.06 -15.59 5.16
C VAL A 93 -0.12 -14.40 5.33
N THR A 94 0.99 -14.43 4.61
CA THR A 94 1.98 -13.36 4.59
C THR A 94 2.15 -12.80 3.18
N PHE A 95 2.40 -11.51 3.09
CA PHE A 95 2.68 -10.81 1.84
C PHE A 95 4.07 -10.21 1.87
N THR A 96 4.78 -10.32 0.74
CA THR A 96 6.14 -9.82 0.56
C THR A 96 6.18 -8.96 -0.69
N VAL A 97 7.02 -7.93 -0.67
CA VAL A 97 7.34 -7.09 -1.82
C VAL A 97 8.70 -7.52 -2.35
N GLU A 98 8.90 -7.54 -3.66
CA GLU A 98 10.16 -8.01 -4.30
C GLU A 98 11.16 -6.89 -4.60
#